data_AF-A0A1J4MM21-F1
#
_entry.id   AF-A0A1J4MM21-F1
#
_cell.length_a   1.000
_cell.length_b   1.000
_cell.length_c   1.000
_cell.angle_alpha   90.00
_cell.angle_beta   90.00
_cell.angle_gamma   90.00
#
_symmetry.space_group_name_H-M   'P 1'
#
loop_
_entity.id
_entity.type
_entity.pdbx_description
1 polymer ?
#
loop_
_entity_poly.entity_id
_entity_poly.type
_entity_poly.pdbx_seq_one_letter_code
_entity_poly.pdbx_strand_id
1 'polypeptide(L)'
;MKLDVSNMRFISKDEWRILTAVEMGMRNHEYVSPQLIESISNLRRTGSYQLLQNLLRNKLVSRESKIYEGYKLSYLGYDFLALRALNKRGIISSVGARIGVGKESDIHIAANEKGRLVCLKLHRLGRISFRNVKNTRDYLRNRKASSWLYLSRLAALKEYSCLKALYENGFNEGEIKVPEPIDWNRHAIVMELIDAVPLNSVKQLEDPYGALERLMKMIIRLADCGLIHGDFNEFNLLIDSKENITLIDFPQIVNTDHINAEMYFKRDVNCVIELFRKRFGIQVTEYPKFEDVIVFNSDNVHSSNRIINISKIDRDMNRLDYLNTIISQKAEQDNSEGQELQEDGSTQEEEEQEDEEQEEEEEEEEESHDDDDDEDDHDHDHDNDDNYDDDDYNTDDDGEKQEYDEFKARMINERMNNLWLPKKKKTQLNQDKIRRYLVSQYDKHHNSKGNSGSKKSREYRKTKAMIDSIKNDY
;
A
#
# COMPACT_ATOMS: atom_id res chain seq x y z
N MET A 1 2.04 -4.13 -16.97
CA MET A 1 3.11 -5.16 -16.94
C MET A 1 2.83 -6.07 -15.76
N LYS A 2 3.03 -7.38 -15.91
CA LYS A 2 2.97 -8.38 -14.83
C LYS A 2 4.40 -8.64 -14.37
N LEU A 3 4.63 -8.88 -13.07
CA LEU A 3 5.91 -9.41 -12.60
C LEU A 3 6.09 -10.84 -13.12
N ASP A 4 7.24 -11.10 -13.72
CA ASP A 4 7.70 -12.44 -14.09
C ASP A 4 9.16 -12.57 -13.66
N VAL A 5 9.44 -13.51 -12.77
CA VAL A 5 10.77 -13.73 -12.18
C VAL A 5 11.52 -14.90 -12.83
N SER A 6 10.94 -15.55 -13.85
CA SER A 6 11.50 -16.76 -14.46
C SER A 6 12.92 -16.53 -14.99
N ASN A 7 13.14 -15.39 -15.66
CA ASN A 7 14.43 -15.05 -16.25
C ASN A 7 15.48 -14.61 -15.21
N MET A 8 15.08 -14.30 -13.97
CA MET A 8 15.97 -13.77 -12.93
C MET A 8 17.11 -14.74 -12.56
N ARG A 9 16.89 -16.06 -12.74
CA ARG A 9 17.87 -17.12 -12.47
C ARG A 9 19.00 -17.21 -13.49
N PHE A 10 18.82 -16.66 -14.69
CA PHE A 10 19.77 -16.76 -15.81
C PHE A 10 20.67 -15.53 -15.95
N ILE A 11 20.52 -14.53 -15.07
CA ILE A 11 21.26 -13.26 -15.15
C ILE A 11 22.64 -13.41 -14.51
N SER A 12 23.67 -13.17 -15.32
CA SER A 12 25.08 -13.26 -14.94
C SER A 12 25.50 -12.21 -13.89
N LYS A 13 26.61 -12.46 -13.18
CA LYS A 13 27.19 -11.53 -12.20
C LYS A 13 27.41 -10.12 -12.79
N ASP A 14 27.73 -10.03 -14.09
CA ASP A 14 28.10 -8.78 -14.76
C ASP A 14 26.90 -8.04 -15.38
N GLU A 15 25.88 -8.74 -15.89
CA GLU A 15 24.58 -8.12 -16.18
C GLU A 15 23.98 -7.47 -14.92
N TRP A 16 24.14 -8.11 -13.76
CA TRP A 16 23.74 -7.53 -12.48
C TRP A 16 24.56 -6.29 -12.09
N ARG A 17 25.87 -6.25 -12.39
CA ARG A 17 26.71 -5.04 -12.22
C ARG A 17 26.20 -3.92 -13.13
N ILE A 18 25.90 -4.22 -14.39
CA ILE A 18 25.36 -3.26 -15.37
C ILE A 18 24.00 -2.71 -14.94
N LEU A 19 23.05 -3.55 -14.50
CA LEU A 19 21.76 -3.07 -13.98
C LEU A 19 21.94 -2.09 -12.80
N THR A 20 22.88 -2.38 -11.91
CA THR A 20 23.21 -1.51 -10.77
C THR A 20 23.86 -0.20 -11.24
N ALA A 21 24.76 -0.26 -12.22
CA ALA A 21 25.39 0.91 -12.83
C ALA A 21 24.38 1.84 -13.53
N VAL A 22 23.37 1.28 -14.22
CA VAL A 22 22.25 2.06 -14.79
C VAL A 22 21.44 2.73 -13.67
N GLU A 23 21.15 2.06 -12.55
CA GLU A 23 20.46 2.69 -11.41
C GLU A 23 21.27 3.88 -10.83
N MET A 24 22.59 3.72 -10.71
CA MET A 24 23.48 4.75 -10.19
C MET A 24 23.54 5.96 -11.13
N GLY A 25 23.67 5.75 -12.44
CA GLY A 25 23.61 6.81 -13.45
C GLY A 25 22.25 7.54 -13.47
N MET A 26 21.15 6.81 -13.28
CA MET A 26 19.79 7.35 -13.22
C MET A 26 19.53 8.31 -12.03
N ARG A 27 20.47 8.45 -11.08
CA ARG A 27 20.41 9.49 -10.04
C ARG A 27 20.59 10.91 -10.59
N ASN A 28 21.28 11.06 -11.72
CA ASN A 28 21.62 12.35 -12.32
C ASN A 28 21.19 12.50 -13.80
N HIS A 29 20.97 11.41 -14.52
CA HIS A 29 20.62 11.41 -15.95
C HIS A 29 19.27 10.73 -16.19
N GLU A 30 18.44 11.22 -17.13
CA GLU A 30 17.19 10.52 -17.49
C GLU A 30 17.48 9.19 -18.23
N TYR A 31 18.55 9.18 -19.03
CA TYR A 31 19.11 8.05 -19.73
C TYR A 31 20.63 8.05 -19.55
N VAL A 32 21.23 6.90 -19.29
CA VAL A 32 22.65 6.72 -18.96
C VAL A 32 23.40 6.25 -20.22
N SER A 33 24.50 6.90 -20.59
CA SER A 33 25.26 6.50 -21.79
C SER A 33 26.08 5.22 -21.55
N PRO A 34 26.40 4.43 -22.60
CA PRO A 34 27.21 3.22 -22.48
C PRO A 34 28.55 3.43 -21.75
N GLN A 35 29.25 4.54 -22.03
CA GLN A 35 30.56 4.84 -21.44
C GLN A 35 30.45 5.12 -19.93
N LEU A 36 29.34 5.72 -19.49
CA LEU A 36 29.08 5.96 -18.07
C LEU A 36 28.73 4.63 -17.37
N ILE A 37 27.95 3.76 -18.02
CA ILE A 37 27.63 2.41 -17.52
C ILE A 37 28.90 1.57 -17.36
N GLU A 38 29.80 1.59 -18.33
CA GLU A 38 31.13 0.95 -18.24
C GLU A 38 31.93 1.48 -17.06
N SER A 39 32.05 2.81 -16.93
CA SER A 39 32.83 3.42 -15.85
C SER A 39 32.30 3.13 -14.44
N ILE A 40 30.99 2.92 -14.28
CA ILE A 40 30.37 2.62 -12.98
C ILE A 40 30.37 1.10 -12.72
N SER A 41 30.21 0.26 -13.75
CA SER A 41 30.22 -1.20 -13.59
C SER A 41 31.61 -1.82 -13.45
N ASN A 42 32.67 -1.08 -13.82
CA ASN A 42 34.07 -1.48 -13.77
C ASN A 42 34.36 -2.80 -14.52
N LEU A 43 33.69 -2.99 -15.67
CA LEU A 43 33.85 -4.17 -16.53
C LEU A 43 34.88 -3.93 -17.63
N ARG A 44 35.53 -5.02 -18.10
CA ARG A 44 36.37 -4.99 -19.30
C ARG A 44 35.48 -4.60 -20.50
N ARG A 45 35.90 -3.57 -21.26
CA ARG A 45 35.10 -2.94 -22.35
C ARG A 45 34.54 -3.93 -23.38
N THR A 46 35.23 -5.02 -23.65
CA THR A 46 34.91 -5.95 -24.75
C THR A 46 33.60 -6.74 -24.58
N GLY A 47 32.93 -6.69 -23.41
CA GLY A 47 31.66 -7.40 -23.16
C GLY A 47 30.45 -6.52 -22.81
N SER A 48 30.65 -5.23 -22.51
CA SER A 48 29.60 -4.34 -21.96
C SER A 48 28.33 -4.28 -22.84
N TYR A 49 28.53 -4.15 -24.15
CA TYR A 49 27.46 -4.01 -25.14
C TYR A 49 26.62 -5.28 -25.30
N GLN A 50 27.24 -6.47 -25.32
CA GLN A 50 26.52 -7.74 -25.44
C GLN A 50 25.63 -8.00 -24.21
N LEU A 51 26.15 -7.72 -23.01
CA LEU A 51 25.40 -7.82 -21.76
C LEU A 51 24.24 -6.79 -21.74
N LEU A 52 24.45 -5.56 -22.22
CA LEU A 52 23.38 -4.58 -22.40
C LEU A 52 22.30 -5.03 -23.40
N GLN A 53 22.67 -5.72 -24.49
CA GLN A 53 21.72 -6.30 -25.44
C GLN A 53 20.92 -7.47 -24.82
N ASN A 54 21.54 -8.31 -23.99
CA ASN A 54 20.82 -9.34 -23.23
C ASN A 54 19.81 -8.73 -22.25
N LEU A 55 20.18 -7.65 -21.55
CA LEU A 55 19.28 -6.91 -20.67
C LEU A 55 18.13 -6.20 -21.42
N LEU A 56 18.36 -5.76 -22.66
CA LEU A 56 17.31 -5.26 -23.56
C LEU A 56 16.35 -6.37 -23.99
N ARG A 57 16.87 -7.52 -24.45
CA ARG A 57 16.08 -8.71 -24.84
C ARG A 57 15.19 -9.19 -23.68
N ASN A 58 15.73 -9.20 -22.45
CA ASN A 58 15.01 -9.51 -21.21
C ASN A 58 14.10 -8.36 -20.71
N LYS A 59 14.03 -7.21 -21.41
CA LYS A 59 13.18 -6.05 -21.09
C LYS A 59 13.45 -5.45 -19.70
N LEU A 60 14.67 -5.61 -19.18
CA LEU A 60 15.11 -5.09 -17.88
C LEU A 60 15.62 -3.64 -17.99
N VAL A 61 16.16 -3.28 -19.15
CA VAL A 61 16.45 -1.89 -19.55
C VAL A 61 15.65 -1.52 -20.80
N SER A 62 15.53 -0.22 -21.07
CA SER A 62 15.06 0.35 -22.32
C SER A 62 16.13 1.28 -22.89
N ARG A 63 16.34 1.21 -24.22
CA ARG A 63 17.22 2.11 -24.97
C ARG A 63 16.40 3.27 -25.58
N GLU A 64 17.00 4.44 -25.60
CA GLU A 64 16.60 5.61 -26.39
C GLU A 64 17.80 6.00 -27.28
N SER A 65 17.52 6.53 -28.46
CA SER A 65 18.54 6.82 -29.49
C SER A 65 18.26 8.07 -30.32
N LYS A 66 17.19 8.83 -30.04
CA LYS A 66 16.78 10.00 -30.85
C LYS A 66 17.72 11.20 -30.84
N ILE A 67 18.61 11.33 -29.85
CA ILE A 67 19.52 12.48 -29.68
C ILE A 67 20.92 12.00 -29.28
N TYR A 68 20.99 11.00 -28.40
CA TYR A 68 22.18 10.23 -28.05
C TYR A 68 21.74 8.81 -27.67
N GLU A 69 22.62 7.82 -27.77
CA GLU A 69 22.33 6.48 -27.25
C GLU A 69 22.37 6.50 -25.72
N GLY A 70 21.27 6.10 -25.08
CA GLY A 70 21.15 6.07 -23.63
C GLY A 70 20.19 4.99 -23.14
N TYR A 71 20.52 4.41 -21.99
CA TYR A 71 19.82 3.29 -21.38
C TYR A 71 19.16 3.71 -20.06
N LYS A 72 18.01 3.10 -19.76
CA LYS A 72 17.19 3.41 -18.57
C LYS A 72 16.61 2.11 -18.03
N LEU A 73 16.49 1.96 -16.71
CA LEU A 73 15.83 0.79 -16.12
C LEU A 73 14.34 0.77 -16.48
N SER A 74 13.85 -0.41 -16.86
CA SER A 74 12.42 -0.68 -16.89
C SER A 74 11.89 -0.94 -15.49
N TYR A 75 10.55 -0.96 -15.33
CA TYR A 75 9.94 -1.42 -14.08
C TYR A 75 10.38 -2.84 -13.68
N LEU A 76 10.61 -3.73 -14.66
CA LEU A 76 11.04 -5.12 -14.40
C LEU A 76 12.51 -5.19 -13.99
N GLY A 77 13.39 -4.37 -14.59
CA GLY A 77 14.78 -4.24 -14.12
C GLY A 77 14.85 -3.70 -12.69
N TYR A 78 13.96 -2.76 -12.34
CA TYR A 78 13.84 -2.24 -10.99
C TYR A 78 13.32 -3.30 -10.01
N ASP A 79 12.30 -4.09 -10.41
CA ASP A 79 11.83 -5.26 -9.64
C ASP A 79 12.95 -6.25 -9.37
N PHE A 80 13.75 -6.57 -10.39
CA PHE A 80 14.82 -7.55 -10.30
C PHE A 80 15.95 -7.09 -9.37
N LEU A 81 16.33 -5.81 -9.41
CA LEU A 81 17.26 -5.21 -8.46
C LEU A 81 16.72 -5.19 -7.01
N ALA A 82 15.41 -4.96 -6.86
CA ALA A 82 14.75 -5.01 -5.55
C ALA A 82 14.75 -6.44 -4.97
N LEU A 83 14.26 -7.41 -5.76
CA LEU A 83 14.21 -8.83 -5.41
C LEU A 83 15.60 -9.40 -5.12
N ARG A 84 16.64 -9.03 -5.88
CA ARG A 84 17.99 -9.56 -5.70
C ARG A 84 18.59 -9.23 -4.34
N ALA A 85 18.40 -8.03 -3.81
CA ALA A 85 18.96 -7.72 -2.48
C ALA A 85 18.13 -8.34 -1.35
N LEU A 86 16.79 -8.44 -1.51
CA LEU A 86 15.93 -9.19 -0.58
C LEU A 86 16.30 -10.68 -0.54
N ASN A 87 16.68 -11.25 -1.69
CA ASN A 87 17.19 -12.62 -1.80
C ASN A 87 18.58 -12.77 -1.20
N LYS A 88 19.53 -11.86 -1.49
CA LYS A 88 20.87 -11.84 -0.85
C LYS A 88 20.82 -11.74 0.68
N ARG A 89 19.78 -11.13 1.24
CA ARG A 89 19.53 -11.01 2.70
C ARG A 89 18.78 -12.22 3.29
N GLY A 90 18.50 -13.28 2.52
CA GLY A 90 17.74 -14.45 2.96
C GLY A 90 16.23 -14.21 3.17
N ILE A 91 15.73 -12.99 2.93
CA ILE A 91 14.34 -12.59 3.21
C ILE A 91 13.35 -13.26 2.25
N ILE A 92 13.72 -13.43 0.98
CA ILE A 92 12.90 -14.11 -0.04
C ILE A 92 13.75 -15.12 -0.82
N SER A 93 13.37 -16.40 -0.76
CA SER A 93 13.89 -17.48 -1.61
C SER A 93 13.10 -17.62 -2.93
N SER A 94 11.80 -17.30 -2.91
CA SER A 94 10.90 -17.51 -4.04
C SER A 94 9.70 -16.55 -4.02
N VAL A 95 9.22 -16.17 -5.21
CA VAL A 95 8.01 -15.36 -5.40
C VAL A 95 6.93 -16.24 -6.03
N GLY A 96 5.77 -16.27 -5.40
CA GLY A 96 4.61 -17.08 -5.80
C GLY A 96 3.49 -16.25 -6.44
N ALA A 97 2.26 -16.67 -6.16
CA ALA A 97 1.06 -16.09 -6.77
C ALA A 97 0.86 -14.61 -6.42
N ARG A 98 0.37 -13.84 -7.40
CA ARG A 98 -0.06 -12.45 -7.19
C ARG A 98 -1.49 -12.45 -6.62
N ILE A 99 -1.62 -12.04 -5.37
CA ILE A 99 -2.89 -12.02 -4.63
C ILE A 99 -3.63 -10.68 -4.71
N GLY A 100 -2.93 -9.58 -5.00
CA GLY A 100 -3.52 -8.24 -5.11
C GLY A 100 -2.97 -7.43 -6.26
N VAL A 101 -3.81 -6.57 -6.84
CA VAL A 101 -3.45 -5.58 -7.85
C VAL A 101 -4.14 -4.26 -7.50
N GLY A 102 -3.41 -3.40 -6.81
CA GLY A 102 -3.86 -2.04 -6.52
C GLY A 102 -3.68 -1.12 -7.74
N LYS A 103 -4.19 0.11 -7.61
CA LYS A 103 -3.87 1.20 -8.56
C LYS A 103 -2.38 1.53 -8.56
N GLU A 104 -1.79 1.50 -7.38
CA GLU A 104 -0.44 1.98 -7.06
C GLU A 104 0.50 0.87 -6.53
N SER A 105 0.06 -0.40 -6.52
CA SER A 105 0.87 -1.53 -6.04
C SER A 105 0.52 -2.88 -6.71
N ASP A 106 1.49 -3.82 -6.74
CA ASP A 106 1.23 -5.25 -6.93
C ASP A 106 1.52 -5.98 -5.60
N ILE A 107 0.63 -6.90 -5.20
CA ILE A 107 0.80 -7.70 -3.97
C ILE A 107 0.99 -9.18 -4.35
N HIS A 108 2.09 -9.77 -3.91
CA HIS A 108 2.48 -11.15 -4.16
C HIS A 108 2.67 -11.92 -2.86
N ILE A 109 2.35 -13.21 -2.87
CA ILE A 109 2.92 -14.15 -1.89
C ILE A 109 4.37 -14.39 -2.29
N ALA A 110 5.26 -14.42 -1.31
CA ALA A 110 6.62 -14.92 -1.42
C ALA A 110 6.90 -15.90 -0.27
N ALA A 111 8.04 -16.59 -0.31
CA ALA A 111 8.52 -17.41 0.80
C ALA A 111 10.00 -17.13 1.07
N ASN A 112 10.43 -17.26 2.32
CA ASN A 112 11.85 -17.23 2.70
C ASN A 112 12.49 -18.62 2.55
N GLU A 113 13.78 -18.76 2.90
CA GLU A 113 14.50 -20.03 2.80
C GLU A 113 13.96 -21.12 3.73
N LYS A 114 13.35 -20.73 4.85
CA LYS A 114 12.73 -21.63 5.85
C LYS A 114 11.28 -22.01 5.47
N GLY A 115 10.79 -21.59 4.30
CA GLY A 115 9.42 -21.85 3.84
C GLY A 115 8.33 -21.03 4.54
N ARG A 116 8.67 -20.04 5.38
CA ARG A 116 7.68 -19.08 5.92
C ARG A 116 7.13 -18.26 4.76
N LEU A 117 5.81 -18.27 4.58
CA LEU A 117 5.14 -17.39 3.62
C LEU A 117 5.15 -15.95 4.13
N VAL A 118 5.39 -15.02 3.21
CA VAL A 118 5.46 -13.57 3.47
C VAL A 118 4.74 -12.80 2.36
N CYS A 119 4.30 -11.59 2.67
CA CYS A 119 3.67 -10.68 1.73
C CYS A 119 4.74 -9.77 1.10
N LEU A 120 4.83 -9.76 -0.24
CA LEU A 120 5.68 -8.87 -1.03
C LEU A 120 4.80 -7.80 -1.70
N LYS A 121 4.98 -6.54 -1.30
CA LYS A 121 4.31 -5.37 -1.88
C LYS A 121 5.29 -4.58 -2.75
N LEU A 122 5.00 -4.46 -4.05
CA LEU A 122 5.76 -3.66 -5.01
C LEU A 122 5.01 -2.37 -5.35
N HIS A 123 5.60 -1.20 -5.10
CA HIS A 123 4.99 0.09 -5.43
C HIS A 123 5.09 0.44 -6.93
N ARG A 124 4.04 1.05 -7.48
CA ARG A 124 3.75 1.22 -8.91
C ARG A 124 3.11 2.58 -9.22
N LEU A 125 3.70 3.67 -8.73
CA LEU A 125 3.22 5.02 -9.03
C LEU A 125 3.36 5.31 -10.54
N GLY A 126 2.42 6.08 -11.11
CA GLY A 126 2.38 6.36 -12.56
C GLY A 126 1.86 5.22 -13.44
N ARG A 127 1.13 4.25 -12.88
CA ARG A 127 0.58 3.09 -13.63
C ARG A 127 -0.68 3.37 -14.47
N ILE A 128 -1.52 4.34 -14.08
CA ILE A 128 -2.88 4.50 -14.63
C ILE A 128 -3.08 5.85 -15.35
N SER A 129 -2.53 6.94 -14.82
CA SER A 129 -2.46 8.23 -15.51
C SER A 129 -1.36 8.25 -16.59
N PHE A 130 -1.37 9.29 -17.43
CA PHE A 130 -0.26 9.67 -18.33
C PHE A 130 0.00 8.83 -19.60
N ARG A 131 -1.03 8.28 -20.25
CA ARG A 131 -0.93 7.95 -21.69
C ARG A 131 -0.73 9.20 -22.58
N ASN A 132 -1.19 10.39 -22.14
CA ASN A 132 -1.16 11.62 -22.96
C ASN A 132 -0.05 12.64 -22.61
N VAL A 133 0.62 12.55 -21.45
CA VAL A 133 1.61 13.55 -20.99
C VAL A 133 2.98 13.48 -21.71
N LYS A 134 3.05 12.81 -22.87
CA LYS A 134 4.19 12.95 -23.78
C LYS A 134 4.27 14.33 -24.45
N ASN A 135 3.16 15.06 -24.56
CA ASN A 135 3.12 16.34 -25.28
C ASN A 135 3.46 17.56 -24.39
N THR A 136 3.09 17.56 -23.10
CA THR A 136 3.29 18.69 -22.17
C THR A 136 4.74 18.82 -21.66
N ARG A 137 5.75 18.43 -22.46
CA ARG A 137 7.10 18.09 -21.97
C ARG A 137 8.02 19.30 -21.70
N ASP A 138 7.76 20.47 -22.29
CA ASP A 138 8.66 21.63 -22.19
C ASP A 138 8.73 22.26 -20.80
N TYR A 139 7.62 22.32 -20.04
CA TYR A 139 7.61 22.95 -18.71
C TYR A 139 8.38 22.15 -17.65
N LEU A 140 8.62 20.85 -17.86
CA LEU A 140 9.42 20.01 -16.96
C LEU A 140 10.94 20.20 -17.13
N ARG A 141 11.39 20.82 -18.23
CA ARG A 141 12.78 20.87 -18.68
C ARG A 141 13.77 21.49 -17.68
N ASN A 142 13.28 22.32 -16.75
CA ASN A 142 14.11 23.08 -15.80
C ASN A 142 14.05 22.59 -14.33
N ARG A 143 13.55 21.38 -14.06
CA ARG A 143 13.68 20.71 -12.74
C ARG A 143 14.03 19.25 -12.92
N LYS A 144 14.77 18.65 -11.98
CA LYS A 144 15.06 17.20 -11.99
C LYS A 144 13.73 16.43 -11.92
N ALA A 145 13.27 15.93 -13.07
CA ALA A 145 12.03 15.17 -13.17
C ALA A 145 12.22 13.79 -12.52
N SER A 146 11.86 13.68 -11.24
CA SER A 146 12.00 12.43 -10.48
C SER A 146 11.23 11.30 -11.15
N SER A 147 11.95 10.28 -11.60
CA SER A 147 11.39 9.08 -12.22
C SER A 147 10.31 8.44 -11.35
N TRP A 148 9.28 7.86 -11.95
CA TRP A 148 8.25 7.07 -11.26
C TRP A 148 8.82 5.94 -10.39
N LEU A 149 10.02 5.43 -10.72
CA LEU A 149 10.78 4.49 -9.89
C LEU A 149 11.24 5.12 -8.56
N TYR A 150 11.72 6.37 -8.60
CA TYR A 150 12.12 7.13 -7.41
C TYR A 150 10.92 7.48 -6.53
N LEU A 151 9.80 7.90 -7.14
CA LEU A 151 8.54 8.11 -6.42
C LEU A 151 8.04 6.81 -5.75
N SER A 152 8.08 5.69 -6.46
CA SER A 152 7.71 4.38 -5.91
C SER A 152 8.65 3.93 -4.78
N ARG A 153 9.93 4.31 -4.82
CA ARG A 153 10.88 4.12 -3.71
C ARG A 153 10.57 5.00 -2.50
N LEU A 154 10.16 6.26 -2.69
CA LEU A 154 9.73 7.11 -1.57
C LEU A 154 8.42 6.61 -0.93
N ALA A 155 7.47 6.11 -1.72
CA ALA A 155 6.25 5.50 -1.22
C ALA A 155 6.53 4.26 -0.35
N ALA A 156 7.37 3.34 -0.86
CA ALA A 156 7.77 2.15 -0.11
C ALA A 156 8.55 2.48 1.18
N LEU A 157 9.48 3.45 1.12
CA LEU A 157 10.18 3.93 2.31
C LEU A 157 9.22 4.54 3.34
N LYS A 158 8.25 5.35 2.90
CA LYS A 158 7.25 5.96 3.79
C LYS A 158 6.41 4.89 4.50
N GLU A 159 5.83 3.96 3.75
CA GLU A 159 5.01 2.89 4.33
C GLU A 159 5.82 1.98 5.25
N TYR A 160 6.99 1.47 4.83
CA TYR A 160 7.80 0.59 5.69
C TYR A 160 8.20 1.29 6.99
N SER A 161 8.61 2.57 6.92
CA SER A 161 8.94 3.35 8.12
C SER A 161 7.75 3.41 9.08
N CYS A 162 6.56 3.76 8.58
CA CYS A 162 5.36 3.87 9.41
C CYS A 162 4.91 2.52 9.97
N LEU A 163 4.98 1.46 9.16
CA LEU A 163 4.64 0.10 9.58
C LEU A 163 5.57 -0.38 10.71
N LYS A 164 6.88 -0.16 10.57
CA LYS A 164 7.89 -0.47 11.60
C LYS A 164 7.58 0.27 12.91
N ALA A 165 7.39 1.59 12.85
CA ALA A 165 7.04 2.39 14.01
C ALA A 165 5.76 1.94 14.74
N LEU A 166 4.70 1.64 13.99
CA LEU A 166 3.44 1.16 14.57
C LEU A 166 3.63 -0.21 15.22
N TYR A 167 4.30 -1.14 14.54
CA TYR A 167 4.60 -2.47 15.09
C TYR A 167 5.42 -2.38 16.39
N GLU A 168 6.48 -1.57 16.40
CA GLU A 168 7.33 -1.29 17.57
C GLU A 168 6.58 -0.59 18.72
N ASN A 169 5.46 0.09 18.47
CA ASN A 169 4.63 0.74 19.50
C ASN A 169 3.39 -0.09 19.87
N GLY A 170 3.53 -1.42 19.80
CA GLY A 170 2.55 -2.39 20.30
C GLY A 170 1.33 -2.57 19.40
N PHE A 171 1.39 -2.24 18.10
CA PHE A 171 0.33 -2.61 17.13
C PHE A 171 0.54 -4.04 16.58
N ASN A 172 1.33 -4.87 17.26
CA ASN A 172 1.47 -6.31 17.04
C ASN A 172 0.50 -7.15 17.91
N GLU A 173 -0.02 -6.58 19.01
CA GLU A 173 -0.74 -7.28 20.07
C GLU A 173 -2.20 -6.81 20.26
N GLY A 174 -2.99 -7.66 20.94
CA GLY A 174 -4.41 -7.45 21.14
C GLY A 174 -5.27 -7.68 19.88
N GLU A 175 -6.47 -7.10 19.88
CA GLU A 175 -7.48 -7.29 18.83
C GLU A 175 -7.31 -6.35 17.61
N ILE A 176 -6.31 -5.47 17.65
CA ILE A 176 -6.06 -4.36 16.70
C ILE A 176 -4.60 -4.40 16.28
N LYS A 177 -4.32 -4.70 15.00
CA LYS A 177 -2.96 -5.01 14.55
C LYS A 177 -2.50 -4.27 13.28
N VAL A 178 -1.19 -4.31 13.03
CA VAL A 178 -0.54 -4.08 11.74
C VAL A 178 0.41 -5.28 11.43
N PRO A 179 0.70 -5.59 10.17
CA PRO A 179 1.61 -6.70 9.82
C PRO A 179 3.04 -6.53 10.36
N GLU A 180 3.72 -7.64 10.69
CA GLU A 180 5.17 -7.63 10.94
C GLU A 180 5.94 -7.03 9.73
N PRO A 181 6.72 -5.94 9.89
CA PRO A 181 7.56 -5.38 8.85
C PRO A 181 8.91 -6.11 8.81
N ILE A 182 9.19 -6.83 7.74
CA ILE A 182 10.35 -7.74 7.66
C ILE A 182 11.57 -7.03 7.04
N ASP A 183 11.43 -6.46 5.84
CA ASP A 183 12.51 -5.71 5.17
C ASP A 183 11.94 -4.78 4.08
N TRP A 184 12.71 -3.79 3.64
CA TRP A 184 12.42 -3.00 2.44
C TRP A 184 13.64 -2.85 1.52
N ASN A 185 13.37 -2.74 0.22
CA ASN A 185 14.39 -2.42 -0.77
C ASN A 185 13.76 -1.71 -1.96
N ARG A 186 14.29 -0.52 -2.31
CA ARG A 186 13.77 0.31 -3.41
C ARG A 186 12.26 0.58 -3.23
N HIS A 187 11.43 0.09 -4.14
CA HIS A 187 9.96 0.18 -4.14
C HIS A 187 9.26 -1.06 -3.54
N ALA A 188 10.03 -2.06 -3.10
CA ALA A 188 9.54 -3.30 -2.51
C ALA A 188 9.53 -3.24 -0.98
N ILE A 189 8.47 -3.76 -0.38
CA ILE A 189 8.36 -4.06 1.06
C ILE A 189 8.06 -5.54 1.22
N VAL A 190 8.68 -6.18 2.19
CA VAL A 190 8.34 -7.51 2.68
C VAL A 190 7.74 -7.39 4.07
N MET A 191 6.57 -7.98 4.27
CA MET A 191 5.82 -7.96 5.53
C MET A 191 5.14 -9.31 5.79
N GLU A 192 4.51 -9.47 6.94
CA GLU A 192 3.72 -10.65 7.29
C GLU A 192 2.62 -10.95 6.24
N LEU A 193 2.39 -12.23 5.95
CA LEU A 193 1.22 -12.67 5.20
C LEU A 193 0.06 -12.94 6.18
N ILE A 194 -0.87 -12.00 6.29
CA ILE A 194 -2.05 -12.12 7.17
C ILE A 194 -3.07 -13.06 6.54
N ASP A 195 -3.46 -14.13 7.24
CA ASP A 195 -4.54 -15.04 6.85
C ASP A 195 -5.91 -14.44 7.22
N ALA A 196 -6.33 -13.46 6.43
CA ALA A 196 -7.52 -12.64 6.66
C ALA A 196 -8.16 -12.17 5.35
N VAL A 197 -9.43 -11.77 5.41
CA VAL A 197 -10.16 -11.18 4.26
C VAL A 197 -10.38 -9.68 4.48
N PRO A 198 -10.47 -8.85 3.43
CA PRO A 198 -10.90 -7.46 3.59
C PRO A 198 -12.29 -7.39 4.23
N LEU A 199 -12.48 -6.46 5.16
CA LEU A 199 -13.73 -6.26 5.91
C LEU A 199 -14.93 -5.99 4.97
N ASN A 200 -14.69 -5.44 3.79
CA ASN A 200 -15.70 -5.29 2.74
C ASN A 200 -16.34 -6.63 2.31
N SER A 201 -15.61 -7.75 2.38
CA SER A 201 -16.12 -9.08 2.04
C SER A 201 -17.07 -9.65 3.11
N VAL A 202 -17.00 -9.14 4.33
CA VAL A 202 -17.74 -9.68 5.48
C VAL A 202 -19.14 -9.08 5.57
N LYS A 203 -20.16 -9.96 5.60
CA LYS A 203 -21.58 -9.55 5.59
C LYS A 203 -22.20 -9.40 6.98
N GLN A 204 -21.68 -10.12 7.97
CA GLN A 204 -22.17 -10.19 9.34
C GLN A 204 -20.96 -10.32 10.28
N LEU A 205 -21.07 -9.77 11.49
CA LEU A 205 -20.08 -9.90 12.57
C LEU A 205 -20.81 -10.39 13.84
N GLU A 206 -20.09 -11.05 14.74
CA GLU A 206 -20.63 -11.57 16.01
C GLU A 206 -20.84 -10.46 17.05
N ASP A 207 -19.90 -9.52 17.21
CA ASP A 207 -20.15 -8.24 17.91
C ASP A 207 -19.80 -7.03 17.03
N PRO A 208 -20.73 -6.56 16.17
CA PRO A 208 -20.55 -5.34 15.39
C PRO A 208 -20.31 -4.09 16.26
N TYR A 209 -20.72 -4.07 17.53
CA TYR A 209 -20.43 -2.93 18.41
C TYR A 209 -19.00 -3.00 18.96
N GLY A 210 -18.49 -4.20 19.24
CA GLY A 210 -17.08 -4.43 19.59
C GLY A 210 -16.14 -4.13 18.42
N ALA A 211 -16.49 -4.56 17.20
CA ALA A 211 -15.73 -4.22 16.00
C ALA A 211 -15.71 -2.71 15.72
N LEU A 212 -16.85 -2.00 15.89
CA LEU A 212 -16.88 -0.54 15.83
C LEU A 212 -15.97 0.11 16.90
N GLU A 213 -15.94 -0.46 18.11
CA GLU A 213 -15.09 -0.01 19.20
C GLU A 213 -13.61 -0.17 18.90
N ARG A 214 -13.20 -1.33 18.38
CA ARG A 214 -11.84 -1.58 17.89
C ARG A 214 -11.40 -0.55 16.86
N LEU A 215 -12.26 -0.25 15.89
CA LEU A 215 -11.93 0.67 14.80
C LEU A 215 -11.83 2.13 15.26
N MET A 216 -12.77 2.60 16.09
CA MET A 216 -12.70 3.95 16.68
C MET A 216 -11.46 4.09 17.59
N LYS A 217 -11.16 3.07 18.39
CA LYS A 217 -9.94 2.99 19.20
C LYS A 217 -8.68 3.02 18.33
N MET A 218 -8.63 2.31 17.21
CA MET A 218 -7.48 2.35 16.31
C MET A 218 -7.21 3.76 15.74
N ILE A 219 -8.25 4.48 15.32
CA ILE A 219 -8.11 5.86 14.83
C ILE A 219 -7.58 6.79 15.93
N ILE A 220 -8.07 6.67 17.17
CA ILE A 220 -7.55 7.41 18.34
C ILE A 220 -6.08 7.06 18.59
N ARG A 221 -5.72 5.77 18.61
CA ARG A 221 -4.36 5.30 18.88
C ARG A 221 -3.35 5.83 17.87
N LEU A 222 -3.70 5.83 16.58
CA LEU A 222 -2.87 6.42 15.53
C LEU A 222 -2.60 7.91 15.80
N ALA A 223 -3.65 8.68 16.14
CA ALA A 223 -3.54 10.11 16.41
C ALA A 223 -2.74 10.44 17.68
N ASP A 224 -2.84 9.61 18.74
CA ASP A 224 -1.97 9.72 19.92
C ASP A 224 -0.49 9.45 19.59
N CYS A 225 -0.21 8.61 18.60
CA CYS A 225 1.12 8.37 18.04
C CYS A 225 1.61 9.48 17.08
N GLY A 226 0.78 10.51 16.84
CA GLY A 226 1.07 11.65 15.95
C GLY A 226 0.73 11.40 14.47
N LEU A 227 -0.02 10.34 14.15
CA LEU A 227 -0.29 9.87 12.79
C LEU A 227 -1.79 9.79 12.48
N ILE A 228 -2.17 9.95 11.21
CA ILE A 228 -3.56 9.82 10.73
C ILE A 228 -3.50 8.99 9.45
N HIS A 229 -4.31 7.93 9.34
CA HIS A 229 -4.22 6.98 8.21
C HIS A 229 -4.53 7.64 6.87
N GLY A 230 -5.49 8.57 6.87
CA GLY A 230 -5.91 9.32 5.69
C GLY A 230 -6.85 8.53 4.79
N ASP A 231 -6.62 7.23 4.58
CA ASP A 231 -7.52 6.34 3.83
C ASP A 231 -8.00 5.16 4.68
N PHE A 232 -8.63 5.42 5.83
CA PHE A 232 -9.17 4.39 6.71
C PHE A 232 -10.54 3.90 6.20
N ASN A 233 -10.57 2.78 5.46
CA ASN A 233 -11.77 2.26 4.79
C ASN A 233 -11.89 0.72 4.89
N GLU A 234 -13.01 0.14 4.46
CA GLU A 234 -13.27 -1.31 4.57
C GLU A 234 -12.46 -2.23 3.64
N PHE A 235 -11.61 -1.67 2.77
CA PHE A 235 -10.67 -2.41 1.92
C PHE A 235 -9.28 -2.50 2.58
N ASN A 236 -8.90 -1.46 3.31
CA ASN A 236 -7.61 -1.34 4.04
C ASN A 236 -7.67 -1.96 5.44
N LEU A 237 -8.81 -2.55 5.81
CA LEU A 237 -9.03 -3.30 7.05
C LEU A 237 -9.19 -4.79 6.71
N LEU A 238 -8.25 -5.62 7.14
CA LEU A 238 -8.35 -7.08 7.08
C LEU A 238 -8.96 -7.61 8.38
N ILE A 239 -9.73 -8.70 8.30
CA ILE A 239 -10.34 -9.36 9.45
C ILE A 239 -10.15 -10.89 9.37
N ASP A 240 -9.71 -11.49 10.48
CA ASP A 240 -9.42 -12.92 10.60
C ASP A 240 -10.66 -13.74 11.02
N SER A 241 -10.48 -15.06 11.14
CA SER A 241 -11.53 -16.00 11.58
C SER A 241 -11.94 -15.87 13.08
N LYS A 242 -11.37 -14.92 13.81
CA LYS A 242 -11.63 -14.64 15.24
C LYS A 242 -12.09 -13.18 15.46
N GLU A 243 -12.41 -12.45 14.38
CA GLU A 243 -12.74 -11.02 14.36
C GLU A 243 -11.65 -10.05 14.87
N ASN A 244 -10.37 -10.48 14.87
CA ASN A 244 -9.24 -9.56 15.03
C ASN A 244 -9.09 -8.72 13.76
N ILE A 245 -8.78 -7.43 13.92
CA ILE A 245 -8.69 -6.49 12.80
C ILE A 245 -7.24 -6.06 12.59
N THR A 246 -6.76 -6.19 11.35
CA THR A 246 -5.42 -5.75 10.94
C THR A 246 -5.52 -4.62 9.91
N LEU A 247 -4.88 -3.49 10.18
CA LEU A 247 -4.80 -2.33 9.28
C LEU A 247 -3.62 -2.48 8.31
N ILE A 248 -3.84 -2.12 7.04
CA ILE A 248 -2.85 -2.17 5.96
C ILE A 248 -2.91 -0.91 5.08
N ASP A 249 -1.90 -0.75 4.23
CA ASP A 249 -1.77 0.30 3.19
C ASP A 249 -1.53 1.72 3.74
N PHE A 250 -0.28 1.98 4.18
CA PHE A 250 0.12 3.24 4.83
C PHE A 250 0.77 4.34 3.95
N PRO A 251 0.79 4.35 2.59
CA PRO A 251 1.48 5.42 1.85
C PRO A 251 0.78 6.78 1.99
N GLN A 252 -0.54 6.79 2.27
CA GLN A 252 -1.38 7.99 2.40
C GLN A 252 -1.39 8.59 3.83
N ILE A 253 -0.66 7.99 4.77
CA ILE A 253 -0.59 8.44 6.17
C ILE A 253 -0.02 9.87 6.29
N VAL A 254 -0.53 10.67 7.23
CA VAL A 254 -0.08 12.07 7.46
C VAL A 254 0.17 12.35 8.95
N ASN A 255 1.00 13.34 9.26
CA ASN A 255 1.21 13.82 10.63
C ASN A 255 -0.04 14.55 11.16
N THR A 256 -0.28 14.50 12.47
CA THR A 256 -1.28 15.33 13.17
C THR A 256 -1.03 16.85 13.06
N ASP A 257 0.20 17.27 12.80
CA ASP A 257 0.57 18.68 12.56
C ASP A 257 0.26 19.17 11.13
N HIS A 258 -0.22 18.29 10.25
CA HIS A 258 -0.52 18.68 8.88
C HIS A 258 -1.66 19.70 8.83
N ILE A 259 -1.59 20.70 7.95
CA ILE A 259 -2.60 21.78 7.87
C ILE A 259 -4.03 21.27 7.63
N ASN A 260 -4.18 20.10 7.00
CA ASN A 260 -5.45 19.42 6.78
C ASN A 260 -5.67 18.21 7.72
N ALA A 261 -4.89 18.04 8.79
CA ALA A 261 -4.94 16.87 9.67
C ALA A 261 -6.35 16.61 10.23
N GLU A 262 -7.02 17.65 10.72
CA GLU A 262 -8.40 17.61 11.19
C GLU A 262 -9.38 17.05 10.13
N MET A 263 -9.17 17.42 8.85
CA MET A 263 -9.99 16.98 7.72
C MET A 263 -9.73 15.51 7.36
N TYR A 264 -8.49 15.03 7.44
CA TYR A 264 -8.17 13.60 7.27
C TYR A 264 -8.71 12.76 8.42
N PHE A 265 -8.56 13.21 9.68
CA PHE A 265 -9.12 12.51 10.84
C PHE A 265 -10.65 12.43 10.76
N LYS A 266 -11.30 13.53 10.41
CA LYS A 266 -12.75 13.56 10.18
C LYS A 266 -13.16 12.70 8.96
N ARG A 267 -12.31 12.49 7.96
CA ARG A 267 -12.55 11.51 6.87
C ARG A 267 -12.53 10.08 7.39
N ASP A 268 -11.45 9.68 8.08
CA ASP A 268 -11.26 8.33 8.61
C ASP A 268 -12.40 7.91 9.55
N VAL A 269 -12.79 8.79 10.50
CA VAL A 269 -13.93 8.55 11.41
C VAL A 269 -15.25 8.40 10.64
N ASN A 270 -15.51 9.25 9.64
CA ASN A 270 -16.76 9.20 8.88
C ASN A 270 -16.87 7.94 8.00
N CYS A 271 -15.75 7.44 7.46
CA CYS A 271 -15.72 6.16 6.74
C CYS A 271 -16.21 5.00 7.62
N VAL A 272 -15.74 4.92 8.88
CA VAL A 272 -16.21 3.90 9.84
C VAL A 272 -17.68 4.09 10.21
N ILE A 273 -18.13 5.32 10.48
CA ILE A 273 -19.55 5.61 10.78
C ILE A 273 -20.45 5.15 9.62
N GLU A 274 -20.09 5.49 8.39
CA GLU A 274 -20.88 5.21 7.20
C GLU A 274 -20.89 3.71 6.86
N LEU A 275 -19.76 3.01 7.06
CA LEU A 275 -19.67 1.55 6.96
C LEU A 275 -20.65 0.86 7.92
N PHE A 276 -20.62 1.21 9.21
CA PHE A 276 -21.46 0.55 10.22
C PHE A 276 -22.94 0.94 10.09
N ARG A 277 -23.24 2.17 9.63
CA ARG A 277 -24.60 2.61 9.28
C ARG A 277 -25.17 1.82 8.10
N LYS A 278 -24.40 1.66 7.02
CA LYS A 278 -24.84 0.92 5.80
C LYS A 278 -24.94 -0.59 6.03
N ARG A 279 -23.93 -1.20 6.65
CA ARG A 279 -23.74 -2.65 6.70
C ARG A 279 -24.47 -3.32 7.87
N PHE A 280 -24.52 -2.66 9.03
CA PHE A 280 -25.08 -3.23 10.26
C PHE A 280 -26.26 -2.42 10.84
N GLY A 281 -26.68 -1.34 10.16
CA GLY A 281 -27.77 -0.46 10.61
C GLY A 281 -27.44 0.37 11.87
N ILE A 282 -26.18 0.41 12.29
CA ILE A 282 -25.78 1.05 13.55
C ILE A 282 -25.67 2.56 13.36
N GLN A 283 -26.51 3.31 14.07
CA GLN A 283 -26.45 4.77 14.10
C GLN A 283 -25.47 5.24 15.19
N VAL A 284 -24.28 5.69 14.78
CA VAL A 284 -23.30 6.32 15.66
C VAL A 284 -23.71 7.76 15.91
N THR A 285 -24.08 8.10 17.16
CA THR A 285 -24.48 9.46 17.55
C THR A 285 -23.35 10.26 18.22
N GLU A 286 -22.31 9.58 18.68
CA GLU A 286 -21.16 10.13 19.38
C GLU A 286 -19.92 9.41 18.87
N TYR A 287 -18.89 10.18 18.51
CA TYR A 287 -17.64 9.73 17.87
C TYR A 287 -16.50 10.64 18.34
N PRO A 288 -15.25 10.16 18.37
CA PRO A 288 -14.12 11.01 18.75
C PRO A 288 -13.94 12.13 17.73
N LYS A 289 -13.66 13.34 18.19
CA LYS A 289 -13.22 14.44 17.31
C LYS A 289 -11.71 14.64 17.43
N PHE A 290 -11.14 15.37 16.48
CA PHE A 290 -9.71 15.65 16.43
C PHE A 290 -9.26 16.47 17.66
N GLU A 291 -10.10 17.44 18.02
CA GLU A 291 -9.96 18.36 19.15
C GLU A 291 -10.03 17.64 20.52
N ASP A 292 -10.69 16.48 20.59
CA ASP A 292 -10.81 15.67 21.81
C ASP A 292 -9.59 14.75 22.02
N VAL A 293 -8.85 14.44 20.95
CA VAL A 293 -7.70 13.51 20.95
C VAL A 293 -6.37 14.26 21.03
N ILE A 294 -6.19 15.35 20.27
CA ILE A 294 -4.95 16.12 20.22
C ILE A 294 -4.85 17.09 21.41
N VAL A 295 -4.13 16.68 22.45
CA VAL A 295 -3.82 17.54 23.60
C VAL A 295 -2.71 18.53 23.24
N PHE A 296 -3.09 19.79 23.01
CA PHE A 296 -2.15 20.89 22.82
C PHE A 296 -1.50 21.30 24.16
N ASN A 297 -0.40 20.65 24.54
CA ASN A 297 0.46 21.12 25.63
C ASN A 297 1.13 22.44 25.24
N SER A 298 1.14 23.42 26.15
CA SER A 298 1.45 24.83 25.86
C SER A 298 2.92 25.12 25.53
N ASP A 299 3.84 24.26 25.95
CA ASP A 299 5.25 24.66 26.11
C ASP A 299 6.17 24.16 24.99
N ASN A 300 5.69 23.26 24.13
CA ASN A 300 6.25 22.93 22.80
C ASN A 300 5.34 21.93 22.06
N VAL A 301 5.38 21.90 20.72
CA VAL A 301 4.65 20.88 19.92
C VAL A 301 5.43 19.56 19.89
N HIS A 302 5.59 18.99 21.07
CA HIS A 302 6.10 17.64 21.30
C HIS A 302 5.01 16.86 22.04
N SER A 303 4.16 16.17 21.28
CA SER A 303 3.62 14.91 21.80
C SER A 303 4.83 14.03 22.09
N SER A 304 5.01 13.64 23.36
CA SER A 304 6.12 12.79 23.82
C SER A 304 6.13 11.41 23.15
N ASN A 305 5.05 11.07 22.43
CA ASN A 305 4.83 9.82 21.71
C ASN A 305 4.79 9.99 20.17
N ARG A 306 5.36 11.06 19.59
CA ARG A 306 5.59 11.10 18.13
C ARG A 306 6.54 9.97 17.72
N ILE A 307 6.04 8.92 17.07
CA ILE A 307 6.91 7.79 16.71
C ILE A 307 7.84 8.15 15.53
N ILE A 308 7.31 8.76 14.47
CA ILE A 308 8.11 9.19 13.31
C ILE A 308 7.72 10.60 12.84
N ASN A 309 8.73 11.41 12.53
CA ASN A 309 8.59 12.68 11.83
C ASN A 309 8.63 12.45 10.30
N ILE A 310 7.52 11.99 9.70
CA ILE A 310 7.45 11.74 8.26
C ILE A 310 7.50 13.03 7.41
N SER A 311 7.47 14.22 8.03
CA SER A 311 7.44 15.51 7.32
C SER A 311 8.62 15.77 6.37
N LYS A 312 9.73 15.02 6.48
CA LYS A 312 10.84 15.07 5.53
C LYS A 312 10.52 14.29 4.25
N ILE A 313 9.97 13.08 4.39
CA ILE A 313 9.53 12.25 3.26
C ILE A 313 8.30 12.88 2.59
N ASP A 314 7.34 13.38 3.37
CA ASP A 314 6.18 14.13 2.85
C ASP A 314 6.61 15.40 2.10
N ARG A 315 7.67 16.10 2.54
CA ARG A 315 8.16 17.29 1.81
C ARG A 315 8.73 16.95 0.45
N ASP A 316 9.42 15.83 0.31
CA ASP A 316 9.96 15.38 -0.98
C ASP A 316 8.87 14.74 -1.86
N MET A 317 7.90 14.04 -1.27
CA MET A 317 6.73 13.48 -1.97
C MET A 317 5.76 14.57 -2.43
N ASN A 318 5.28 15.45 -1.55
CA ASN A 318 4.32 16.50 -1.87
C ASN A 318 4.88 17.53 -2.85
N ARG A 319 6.21 17.78 -2.84
CA ARG A 319 6.87 18.62 -3.86
C ARG A 319 6.77 18.06 -5.28
N LEU A 320 6.69 16.73 -5.40
CA LEU A 320 6.55 16.03 -6.67
C LEU A 320 5.09 15.77 -7.02
N ASP A 321 4.24 15.49 -6.03
CA ASP A 321 2.81 15.25 -6.27
C ASP A 321 2.02 16.53 -6.56
N TYR A 322 2.44 17.67 -6.00
CA TYR A 322 1.97 19.00 -6.44
C TYR A 322 2.35 19.28 -7.90
N LEU A 323 3.53 18.83 -8.35
CA LEU A 323 3.93 18.93 -9.77
C LEU A 323 3.09 17.97 -10.63
N ASN A 324 2.89 16.72 -10.21
CA ASN A 324 2.02 15.76 -10.91
C ASN A 324 0.58 16.28 -11.04
N THR A 325 0.07 16.92 -9.98
CA THR A 325 -1.28 17.52 -9.93
C THR A 325 -1.38 18.69 -10.90
N ILE A 326 -0.42 19.62 -10.90
CA ILE A 326 -0.37 20.72 -11.88
C ILE A 326 -0.26 20.21 -13.32
N ILE A 327 0.57 19.17 -13.56
CA ILE A 327 0.71 18.55 -14.89
C ILE A 327 -0.60 17.89 -15.33
N SER A 328 -1.33 17.26 -14.41
CA SER A 328 -2.63 16.64 -14.71
C SER A 328 -3.70 17.69 -14.99
N GLN A 329 -3.81 18.71 -14.13
CA GLN A 329 -4.75 19.82 -14.31
C GLN A 329 -4.49 20.62 -15.58
N LYS A 330 -3.22 20.83 -15.97
CA LYS A 330 -2.89 21.42 -17.27
C LYS A 330 -3.22 20.49 -18.44
N ALA A 331 -2.96 19.20 -18.36
CA ALA A 331 -3.35 18.25 -19.40
C ALA A 331 -4.89 18.15 -19.57
N GLU A 332 -5.67 18.50 -18.54
CA GLU A 332 -7.12 18.65 -18.61
C GLU A 332 -7.54 20.00 -19.23
N GLN A 333 -6.81 21.09 -18.98
CA GLN A 333 -7.04 22.39 -19.65
C GLN A 333 -6.63 22.38 -21.13
N ASP A 334 -5.46 21.84 -21.47
CA ASP A 334 -4.97 21.69 -22.86
C ASP A 334 -5.95 20.86 -23.71
N ASN A 335 -6.68 19.91 -23.10
CA ASN A 335 -7.75 19.14 -23.74
C ASN A 335 -9.08 19.91 -23.87
N SER A 336 -9.28 21.00 -23.11
CA SER A 336 -10.53 21.78 -23.10
C SER A 336 -10.51 22.96 -24.07
N GLU A 337 -9.33 23.47 -24.44
CA GLU A 337 -9.19 24.57 -25.42
C GLU A 337 -9.11 24.05 -26.87
N GLY A 338 -9.08 22.72 -27.08
CA GLY A 338 -9.08 22.07 -28.39
C GLY A 338 -10.45 21.84 -29.04
N GLN A 339 -11.53 22.45 -28.53
CA GLN A 339 -12.90 22.31 -29.06
C GLN A 339 -13.64 23.64 -29.26
N GLU A 340 -13.03 24.58 -30.00
CA GLU A 340 -13.78 25.60 -30.74
C GLU A 340 -12.98 26.02 -32.00
N LEU A 341 -13.67 26.60 -32.99
CA LEU A 341 -13.16 26.99 -34.31
C LEU A 341 -12.81 25.84 -35.30
N GLN A 342 -13.86 25.23 -35.87
CA GLN A 342 -13.86 24.86 -37.29
C GLN A 342 -15.09 25.47 -37.97
N GLU A 343 -14.90 26.48 -38.82
CA GLU A 343 -15.81 26.74 -39.93
C GLU A 343 -15.12 27.56 -41.06
N ASP A 344 -15.17 26.99 -42.27
CA ASP A 344 -14.82 27.55 -43.60
C ASP A 344 -13.36 27.98 -43.90
N GLY A 345 -12.98 27.91 -45.20
CA GLY A 345 -11.69 28.34 -45.75
C GLY A 345 -10.91 27.28 -46.55
N SER A 346 -11.32 26.98 -47.78
CA SER A 346 -10.58 26.08 -48.70
C SER A 346 -9.38 26.74 -49.38
N THR A 347 -8.36 25.95 -49.78
CA THR A 347 -7.73 25.90 -51.14
C THR A 347 -6.67 24.77 -51.18
N GLN A 348 -6.25 24.36 -52.38
CA GLN A 348 -5.14 23.44 -52.71
C GLN A 348 -3.76 23.97 -52.22
N GLU A 349 -2.58 23.33 -52.40
CA GLU A 349 -2.05 22.24 -53.26
C GLU A 349 -0.95 21.50 -52.41
N GLU A 350 -0.10 20.53 -52.80
CA GLU A 350 0.30 19.92 -54.08
C GLU A 350 0.67 18.41 -53.88
N GLU A 351 1.93 17.97 -54.09
CA GLU A 351 2.43 16.58 -54.04
C GLU A 351 3.56 16.42 -52.95
N GLU A 352 4.28 15.32 -52.68
CA GLU A 352 4.96 14.29 -53.51
C GLU A 352 4.92 12.86 -52.88
N GLN A 353 5.22 11.84 -53.70
CA GLN A 353 5.43 10.43 -53.32
C GLN A 353 6.92 10.06 -53.40
N GLU A 354 7.37 9.06 -52.64
CA GLU A 354 8.50 8.20 -53.05
C GLU A 354 8.33 6.80 -52.42
N ASP A 355 8.28 5.77 -53.27
CA ASP A 355 8.26 4.34 -52.92
C ASP A 355 9.64 3.73 -53.18
N GLU A 356 10.08 2.72 -52.44
CA GLU A 356 11.18 1.84 -52.88
C GLU A 356 11.09 0.41 -52.28
N GLU A 357 11.49 -0.59 -53.07
CA GLU A 357 11.46 -2.04 -52.79
C GLU A 357 12.72 -2.70 -53.44
N GLN A 358 13.10 -3.97 -53.22
CA GLN A 358 12.45 -5.13 -52.57
C GLN A 358 13.53 -6.01 -51.88
N GLU A 359 13.42 -7.36 -51.95
CA GLU A 359 14.48 -8.36 -51.67
C GLU A 359 14.87 -8.54 -50.17
N GLU A 360 14.89 -9.71 -49.52
CA GLU A 360 15.20 -11.13 -49.89
C GLU A 360 16.72 -11.33 -50.19
N GLU A 361 17.40 -12.43 -49.82
CA GLU A 361 16.96 -13.79 -49.45
C GLU A 361 17.81 -14.41 -48.28
N GLU A 362 17.96 -15.75 -48.23
CA GLU A 362 18.46 -16.56 -47.09
C GLU A 362 19.96 -16.95 -47.14
N GLU A 363 20.53 -17.48 -46.04
CA GLU A 363 21.47 -18.64 -46.01
C GLU A 363 21.77 -19.13 -44.56
N GLU A 364 21.94 -20.45 -44.35
CA GLU A 364 22.29 -21.12 -43.07
C GLU A 364 23.39 -22.20 -43.28
N GLU A 365 24.07 -22.64 -42.19
CA GLU A 365 25.08 -23.74 -42.08
C GLU A 365 26.45 -23.44 -42.78
N GLU A 366 27.64 -23.97 -42.39
CA GLU A 366 28.06 -25.21 -41.70
C GLU A 366 29.10 -25.02 -40.54
N GLU A 367 29.67 -26.12 -40.02
CA GLU A 367 30.59 -26.23 -38.85
C GLU A 367 32.09 -26.42 -39.19
N SER A 368 33.01 -25.98 -38.29
CA SER A 368 34.31 -26.62 -37.93
C SER A 368 34.90 -25.87 -36.69
N HIS A 369 35.42 -26.47 -35.59
CA HIS A 369 36.58 -27.37 -35.41
C HIS A 369 37.89 -26.75 -35.96
N ASP A 370 38.89 -26.33 -35.17
CA ASP A 370 39.68 -27.10 -34.18
C ASP A 370 40.33 -26.23 -33.06
N ASP A 371 40.29 -26.76 -31.83
CA ASP A 371 41.35 -26.99 -30.82
C ASP A 371 42.47 -25.97 -30.40
N ASP A 372 42.64 -25.96 -29.07
CA ASP A 372 43.89 -25.95 -28.25
C ASP A 372 44.71 -24.69 -27.83
N ASP A 373 45.23 -24.82 -26.59
CA ASP A 373 46.41 -24.23 -25.92
C ASP A 373 46.50 -22.70 -25.58
N ASP A 374 46.95 -22.27 -24.37
CA ASP A 374 47.09 -22.96 -23.06
C ASP A 374 47.34 -21.94 -21.90
N GLU A 375 47.43 -22.46 -20.66
CA GLU A 375 48.06 -21.95 -19.41
C GLU A 375 47.62 -20.59 -18.75
N ASP A 376 47.25 -20.70 -17.46
CA ASP A 376 47.59 -19.89 -16.26
C ASP A 376 47.94 -18.38 -16.38
N ASP A 377 47.53 -17.49 -15.46
CA ASP A 377 47.97 -17.53 -14.05
C ASP A 377 47.16 -16.63 -13.08
N HIS A 378 47.32 -16.92 -11.78
CA HIS A 378 47.06 -16.16 -10.54
C HIS A 378 45.85 -15.20 -10.34
N ASP A 379 45.05 -15.58 -9.35
CA ASP A 379 44.57 -14.78 -8.20
C ASP A 379 44.58 -13.23 -8.26
N HIS A 380 43.41 -12.64 -8.01
CA HIS A 380 43.26 -11.81 -6.81
C HIS A 380 41.78 -11.60 -6.44
N ASP A 381 41.36 -12.20 -5.32
CA ASP A 381 40.14 -11.79 -4.62
C ASP A 381 40.33 -10.39 -4.02
N HIS A 382 39.41 -9.48 -4.35
CA HIS A 382 39.18 -8.24 -3.61
C HIS A 382 37.67 -8.03 -3.48
N ASP A 383 37.13 -8.55 -2.39
CA ASP A 383 35.89 -8.06 -1.81
C ASP A 383 35.98 -6.55 -1.54
N ASN A 384 34.83 -5.90 -1.51
CA ASN A 384 34.65 -4.62 -0.82
C ASN A 384 33.26 -4.65 -0.19
N ASP A 385 33.24 -4.83 1.13
CA ASP A 385 32.03 -4.74 1.92
C ASP A 385 31.53 -3.29 1.97
N ASP A 386 30.26 -3.08 1.60
CA ASP A 386 29.50 -1.93 2.12
C ASP A 386 29.12 -2.25 3.58
N ASN A 387 30.11 -2.17 4.49
CA ASN A 387 29.89 -2.35 5.92
C ASN A 387 28.86 -1.32 6.43
N TYR A 388 27.83 -1.83 7.09
CA TYR A 388 27.03 -1.04 8.02
C TYR A 388 27.61 -1.30 9.42
N ASP A 389 28.13 -0.27 10.07
CA ASP A 389 28.59 -0.37 11.45
C ASP A 389 27.38 -0.67 12.37
N ASP A 390 27.39 -1.87 12.95
CA ASP A 390 26.41 -2.38 13.93
C ASP A 390 27.15 -2.63 15.25
N ASP A 391 27.42 -1.55 15.98
CA ASP A 391 28.13 -1.59 17.27
C ASP A 391 27.21 -2.13 18.38
N ASP A 392 27.33 -3.43 18.63
CA ASP A 392 26.64 -4.16 19.68
C ASP A 392 27.02 -3.67 21.11
N TYR A 393 26.01 -3.37 21.92
CA TYR A 393 26.12 -3.20 23.37
C TYR A 393 25.04 -4.01 24.12
N ASN A 394 25.06 -5.33 23.94
CA ASN A 394 24.35 -6.29 24.78
C ASN A 394 24.80 -6.25 26.25
N THR A 395 23.98 -5.63 27.13
CA THR A 395 23.84 -6.09 28.53
C THR A 395 22.48 -5.71 29.15
N ASP A 396 21.71 -6.73 29.53
CA ASP A 396 20.73 -6.74 30.63
C ASP A 396 19.57 -5.69 30.67
N ASP A 397 18.93 -5.33 29.53
CA ASP A 397 17.79 -4.37 29.50
C ASP A 397 16.42 -4.95 29.08
N ASP A 398 16.34 -6.17 28.50
CA ASP A 398 15.10 -6.70 27.90
C ASP A 398 13.88 -6.72 28.85
N GLY A 399 14.10 -6.89 30.15
CA GLY A 399 13.04 -6.89 31.17
C GLY A 399 12.46 -5.50 31.45
N GLU A 400 13.31 -4.48 31.65
CA GLU A 400 12.85 -3.11 31.91
C GLU A 400 12.19 -2.51 30.65
N LYS A 401 12.70 -2.86 29.47
CA LYS A 401 12.11 -2.48 28.18
C LYS A 401 10.72 -3.08 27.97
N GLN A 402 10.52 -4.37 28.24
CA GLN A 402 9.18 -4.97 28.18
C GLN A 402 8.21 -4.34 29.20
N GLU A 403 8.64 -4.09 30.44
CA GLU A 403 7.77 -3.47 31.45
C GLU A 403 7.42 -2.01 31.08
N TYR A 404 8.35 -1.27 30.47
CA TYR A 404 8.14 0.09 29.96
C TYR A 404 7.15 0.16 28.79
N ASP A 405 7.28 -0.74 27.81
CA ASP A 405 6.37 -0.79 26.66
C ASP A 405 4.98 -1.33 27.05
N GLU A 406 4.89 -2.30 27.97
CA GLU A 406 3.63 -2.68 28.62
C GLU A 406 2.99 -1.50 29.37
N PHE A 407 3.77 -0.73 30.13
CA PHE A 407 3.26 0.43 30.88
C PHE A 407 2.71 1.51 29.93
N LYS A 408 3.40 1.81 28.83
CA LYS A 408 2.89 2.68 27.76
C LYS A 408 1.60 2.15 27.16
N ALA A 409 1.56 0.87 26.79
CA ALA A 409 0.37 0.25 26.22
C ALA A 409 -0.83 0.31 27.17
N ARG A 410 -0.63 0.08 28.47
CA ARG A 410 -1.67 0.22 29.51
C ARG A 410 -2.16 1.66 29.64
N MET A 411 -1.26 2.64 29.76
CA MET A 411 -1.63 4.07 29.85
C MET A 411 -2.39 4.58 28.62
N ILE A 412 -1.98 4.16 27.42
CA ILE A 412 -2.68 4.46 26.17
C ILE A 412 -4.09 3.84 26.20
N ASN A 413 -4.21 2.55 26.53
CA ASN A 413 -5.51 1.86 26.61
C ASN A 413 -6.46 2.47 27.65
N GLU A 414 -5.97 2.89 28.82
CA GLU A 414 -6.79 3.58 29.83
C GLU A 414 -7.30 4.94 29.31
N ARG A 415 -6.45 5.75 28.68
CA ARG A 415 -6.87 7.03 28.10
C ARG A 415 -7.87 6.83 26.96
N MET A 416 -7.67 5.82 26.11
CA MET A 416 -8.60 5.46 25.01
C MET A 416 -9.98 5.02 25.53
N ASN A 417 -10.03 4.22 26.61
CA ASN A 417 -11.29 3.80 27.24
C ASN A 417 -12.09 4.98 27.82
N ASN A 418 -11.41 6.05 28.24
CA ASN A 418 -12.06 7.27 28.73
C ASN A 418 -12.50 8.22 27.60
N LEU A 419 -11.88 8.13 26.41
CA LEU A 419 -12.21 8.96 25.24
C LEU A 419 -13.46 8.50 24.49
N TRP A 420 -13.65 7.18 24.29
CA TRP A 420 -14.81 6.69 23.53
C TRP A 420 -15.24 5.26 23.86
N LEU A 421 -16.56 5.05 24.00
CA LEU A 421 -17.22 3.73 24.11
C LEU A 421 -18.57 3.73 23.36
N PRO A 422 -19.00 2.63 22.72
CA PRO A 422 -20.28 2.56 22.03
C PRO A 422 -21.43 2.48 23.03
N LYS A 423 -22.34 3.45 22.98
CA LYS A 423 -23.60 3.42 23.75
C LYS A 423 -24.55 2.35 23.22
N LYS A 424 -24.33 1.08 23.60
CA LYS A 424 -25.19 -0.09 23.28
C LYS A 424 -26.61 0.13 23.83
N LYS A 425 -27.52 0.70 23.01
CA LYS A 425 -28.94 0.87 23.34
C LYS A 425 -29.58 -0.50 23.62
N LYS A 426 -30.44 -0.60 24.65
CA LYS A 426 -31.13 -1.84 25.07
C LYS A 426 -32.29 -2.23 24.13
N THR A 427 -32.07 -2.23 22.82
CA THR A 427 -33.13 -2.24 21.79
C THR A 427 -33.35 -3.56 21.05
N GLN A 428 -32.55 -4.60 21.28
CA GLN A 428 -32.86 -5.98 20.85
C GLN A 428 -33.23 -6.90 22.02
N LEU A 429 -32.48 -6.86 23.14
CA LEU A 429 -32.72 -7.68 24.34
C LEU A 429 -34.09 -7.46 25.03
N ASN A 430 -34.89 -6.49 24.55
CA ASN A 430 -36.20 -6.15 25.08
C ASN A 430 -37.36 -6.70 24.23
N GLN A 431 -37.19 -6.93 22.91
CA GLN A 431 -38.25 -7.52 22.08
C GLN A 431 -38.62 -8.91 22.59
N ASP A 432 -37.64 -9.74 22.95
CA ASP A 432 -37.90 -11.08 23.51
C ASP A 432 -38.50 -11.07 24.93
N LYS A 433 -38.31 -9.98 25.69
CA LYS A 433 -38.98 -9.80 27.00
C LYS A 433 -40.42 -9.35 26.80
N ILE A 434 -40.66 -8.43 25.86
CA ILE A 434 -42.00 -7.98 25.46
C ILE A 434 -42.79 -9.14 24.83
N ARG A 435 -42.18 -9.94 23.95
CA ARG A 435 -42.76 -11.15 23.34
C ARG A 435 -43.12 -12.19 24.40
N ARG A 436 -42.20 -12.55 25.31
CA ARG A 436 -42.50 -13.47 26.43
C ARG A 436 -43.58 -12.94 27.38
N TYR A 437 -43.61 -11.63 27.63
CA TYR A 437 -44.66 -10.99 28.43
C TYR A 437 -46.03 -11.05 27.72
N LEU A 438 -46.09 -10.68 26.44
CA LEU A 438 -47.32 -10.72 25.63
C LEU A 438 -47.85 -12.16 25.47
N VAL A 439 -46.98 -13.14 25.25
CA VAL A 439 -47.33 -14.57 25.23
C VAL A 439 -47.84 -15.02 26.61
N SER A 440 -47.17 -14.67 27.70
CA SER A 440 -47.66 -14.97 29.06
C SER A 440 -49.05 -14.38 29.34
N GLN A 441 -49.35 -13.18 28.84
CA GLN A 441 -50.69 -12.60 28.94
C GLN A 441 -51.70 -13.29 28.03
N TYR A 442 -51.32 -13.65 26.80
CA TYR A 442 -52.13 -14.43 25.86
C TYR A 442 -52.55 -15.77 26.49
N ASP A 443 -51.61 -16.53 27.06
CA ASP A 443 -51.86 -17.83 27.69
C ASP A 443 -52.75 -17.71 28.94
N LYS A 444 -52.55 -16.68 29.77
CA LYS A 444 -53.43 -16.36 30.91
C LYS A 444 -54.86 -16.10 30.47
N HIS A 445 -55.06 -15.33 29.40
CA HIS A 445 -56.39 -15.10 28.84
C HIS A 445 -56.98 -16.38 28.21
N HIS A 446 -56.19 -17.17 27.50
CA HIS A 446 -56.62 -18.38 26.80
C HIS A 446 -57.05 -19.51 27.77
N ASN A 447 -56.32 -19.69 28.88
CA ASN A 447 -56.66 -20.71 29.88
C ASN A 447 -57.81 -20.30 30.82
N SER A 448 -58.22 -19.02 30.83
CA SER A 448 -59.35 -18.52 31.63
C SER A 448 -60.73 -18.87 31.02
N LYS A 449 -61.03 -20.17 30.87
CA LYS A 449 -62.35 -20.68 30.41
C LYS A 449 -63.46 -20.41 31.45
N GLY A 450 -63.92 -19.17 31.51
CA GLY A 450 -65.04 -18.73 32.36
C GLY A 450 -65.93 -17.72 31.62
N ASN A 451 -67.24 -17.98 31.64
CA ASN A 451 -68.27 -17.23 30.89
C ASN A 451 -68.28 -15.73 31.22
N SER A 452 -67.78 -14.90 30.29
CA SER A 452 -67.98 -13.45 30.30
C SER A 452 -67.79 -12.89 28.87
N GLY A 453 -68.89 -12.51 28.21
CA GLY A 453 -68.91 -12.20 26.78
C GLY A 453 -68.28 -10.85 26.37
N SER A 454 -68.14 -10.68 25.05
CA SER A 454 -67.72 -9.45 24.36
C SER A 454 -66.32 -8.90 24.72
N LYS A 455 -66.12 -8.28 25.89
CA LYS A 455 -64.93 -7.46 26.19
C LYS A 455 -63.60 -8.23 26.08
N LYS A 456 -63.48 -9.41 26.71
CA LYS A 456 -62.27 -10.25 26.63
C LYS A 456 -61.86 -10.61 25.19
N SER A 457 -62.83 -10.78 24.29
CA SER A 457 -62.56 -11.12 22.87
C SER A 457 -61.89 -9.97 22.10
N ARG A 458 -62.08 -8.71 22.54
CA ARG A 458 -61.44 -7.53 21.92
C ARG A 458 -59.99 -7.36 22.39
N GLU A 459 -59.70 -7.63 23.66
CA GLU A 459 -58.34 -7.59 24.21
C GLU A 459 -57.49 -8.74 23.66
N TYR A 460 -58.03 -9.97 23.65
CA TYR A 460 -57.39 -11.13 23.01
C TYR A 460 -57.03 -10.88 21.54
N ARG A 461 -57.91 -10.23 20.77
CA ARG A 461 -57.60 -9.84 19.38
C ARG A 461 -56.51 -8.78 19.28
N LYS A 462 -56.46 -7.81 20.20
CA LYS A 462 -55.39 -6.80 20.26
C LYS A 462 -54.03 -7.43 20.60
N THR A 463 -53.95 -8.26 21.64
CA THR A 463 -52.69 -8.88 22.04
C THR A 463 -52.18 -9.86 20.99
N LYS A 464 -53.07 -10.65 20.37
CA LYS A 464 -52.70 -11.49 19.23
C LYS A 464 -52.18 -10.65 18.03
N ALA A 465 -52.87 -9.57 17.66
CA ALA A 465 -52.42 -8.71 16.56
C ALA A 465 -51.05 -8.07 16.83
N MET A 466 -50.75 -7.69 18.08
CA MET A 466 -49.41 -7.22 18.47
C MET A 466 -48.34 -8.33 18.42
N ILE A 467 -48.67 -9.56 18.82
CA ILE A 467 -47.75 -10.71 18.70
C ILE A 467 -47.47 -11.03 17.23
N ASP A 468 -48.49 -10.98 16.37
CA ASP A 468 -48.37 -11.30 14.95
C ASP A 468 -47.71 -10.16 14.15
N SER A 469 -47.86 -8.88 14.55
CA SER A 469 -47.05 -7.80 13.96
C SER A 469 -45.57 -7.94 14.31
N ILE A 470 -45.25 -8.27 15.57
CA ILE A 470 -43.86 -8.51 16.03
C ILE A 470 -43.22 -9.72 15.32
N LYS A 471 -43.98 -10.59 14.64
CA LYS A 471 -43.41 -11.67 13.79
C LYS A 471 -43.09 -11.23 12.35
N ASN A 472 -43.71 -10.15 11.87
CA ASN A 472 -43.53 -9.67 10.50
C ASN A 472 -42.38 -8.65 10.37
N ASP A 473 -41.81 -8.21 11.50
CA ASP A 473 -40.62 -7.38 11.59
C ASP A 473 -39.32 -8.23 11.76
N TYR A 474 -39.31 -9.46 11.22
CA TYR A 474 -38.20 -10.43 11.26
C TYR A 474 -37.79 -10.87 9.84
#